data_AF-A0A365L8C0-F1
#
_entry.id   AF-A0A365L8C0-F1
#
_cell.length_a   1.000
_cell.length_b   1.000
_cell.length_c   1.000
_cell.angle_alpha   90.00
_cell.angle_beta   90.00
_cell.angle_gamma   90.00
#
_symmetry.space_group_name_H-M   'P 1'
#
loop_
_entity.id
_entity.type
_entity.pdbx_description
1 polymer ?
#
loop_
_entity_poly.entity_id
_entity_poly.type
_entity_poly.pdbx_seq_one_letter_code
_entity_poly.pdbx_strand_id
1 'polypeptide(L)' 'MDRKICIALIVFVFFLIWLYLAIYESSIEHWWSVNEVEQTTEDSVQIGVSFIKVLGGTVIFIVSAFIFYLFTGRRS' A
#
# COMPACT_ATOMS: atom_id res chain seq x y z
N MET A 1 -19.14 -9.29 16.63
CA MET A 1 -17.80 -9.24 15.99
C MET A 1 -17.03 -8.11 16.64
N ASP A 2 -15.81 -8.34 17.11
CA ASP A 2 -15.02 -7.29 17.76
C ASP A 2 -14.77 -6.14 16.80
N ARG A 3 -15.10 -4.91 17.23
CA ARG A 3 -14.93 -3.68 16.43
C ARG A 3 -13.49 -3.53 15.94
N LYS A 4 -12.53 -3.98 16.75
CA LYS A 4 -11.09 -3.99 16.44
C LYS A 4 -10.77 -4.91 15.25
N ILE A 5 -11.33 -6.12 15.24
CA ILE A 5 -11.16 -7.10 14.17
C ILE A 5 -11.79 -6.57 12.87
N CYS A 6 -12.95 -5.92 12.97
CA CYS A 6 -13.61 -5.30 11.82
C CYS A 6 -12.74 -4.20 11.18
N ILE A 7 -12.14 -3.31 11.98
CA ILE A 7 -11.23 -2.25 11.49
C ILE A 7 -9.98 -2.87 10.83
N ALA A 8 -9.39 -3.88 11.46
CA ALA A 8 -8.22 -4.56 10.90
C ALA A 8 -8.52 -5.19 9.53
N LEU A 9 -9.66 -5.88 9.39
CA LEU A 9 -10.09 -6.48 8.13
C LEU A 9 -10.33 -5.43 7.04
N ILE A 10 -10.99 -4.33 7.38
CA ILE A 10 -11.26 -3.24 6.43
C ILE A 10 -9.95 -2.64 5.92
N VAL A 11 -9.02 -2.31 6.83
CA VAL A 11 -7.72 -1.75 6.44
C VAL A 11 -6.92 -2.76 5.61
N PHE A 12 -6.97 -4.05 5.95
CA PHE A 12 -6.31 -5.09 5.17
C PHE A 12 -6.86 -5.19 3.75
N VAL A 13 -8.19 -5.14 3.56
CA VAL A 13 -8.81 -5.13 2.23
C VAL A 13 -8.38 -3.89 1.43
N PHE A 14 -8.37 -2.70 2.05
CA PHE A 14 -7.89 -1.49 1.38
C PHE A 14 -6.41 -1.57 1.01
N PHE A 15 -5.58 -2.16 1.86
CA PHE A 15 -4.18 -2.42 1.54
C PHE A 15 -4.02 -3.33 0.33
N LEU A 16 -4.79 -4.42 0.25
CA LEU A 16 -4.75 -5.33 -0.91
C LEU A 16 -5.20 -4.65 -2.21
N ILE A 17 -6.25 -3.84 -2.14
CA ILE A 17 -6.73 -3.06 -3.29
C ILE A 17 -5.65 -2.08 -3.73
N TRP A 18 -5.07 -1.33 -2.81
CA TRP A 18 -3.98 -0.41 -3.11
C TRP A 18 -2.78 -1.14 -3.72
N LEU A 19 -2.36 -2.27 -3.15
CA LEU A 19 -1.23 -3.05 -3.63
C LEU A 19 -1.46 -3.55 -5.06
N TYR A 20 -2.66 -4.06 -5.35
CA TYR A 20 -3.04 -4.47 -6.71
C TYR A 20 -2.92 -3.29 -7.69
N LEU A 21 -3.53 -2.15 -7.36
CA LEU A 21 -3.49 -0.97 -8.22
C LEU A 21 -2.05 -0.46 -8.39
N ALA A 22 -1.25 -0.48 -7.33
CA ALA A 22 0.11 0.04 -7.34
C ALA A 22 1.06 -0.83 -8.16
N ILE A 23 0.76 -2.11 -8.35
CA ILE A 23 1.54 -3.01 -9.20
C ILE A 23 1.05 -2.93 -10.65
N TYR A 24 -0.25 -3.09 -10.87
CA TYR A 24 -0.79 -3.36 -12.21
C TYR A 24 -1.35 -2.15 -12.94
N GLU A 25 -1.93 -1.19 -12.21
CA GLU A 25 -2.64 -0.05 -12.82
C GLU A 25 -1.85 1.26 -12.73
N SER A 26 -0.70 1.25 -12.05
CA SER A 26 0.09 2.44 -11.82
C SER A 26 1.30 2.54 -12.75
N SER A 27 1.55 3.74 -13.29
CA SER A 27 2.81 4.11 -13.92
C SER A 27 3.88 4.48 -12.88
N ILE A 28 5.15 4.30 -13.24
CA ILE A 28 6.33 4.64 -12.42
C ILE A 28 6.32 6.11 -11.97
N GLU A 29 5.70 7.00 -12.74
CA GLU A 29 5.58 8.43 -12.42
C GLU A 29 4.62 8.72 -11.25
N HIS A 30 3.74 7.77 -10.92
CA HIS A 30 2.81 7.97 -9.82
C HIS A 30 3.50 7.79 -8.47
N TRP A 31 3.30 8.76 -7.58
CA TRP A 31 3.89 8.75 -6.23
C TRP A 31 3.49 7.54 -5.38
N TRP A 32 2.34 6.92 -5.69
CA TRP A 32 1.81 5.75 -5.01
C TRP A 32 2.13 4.43 -5.72
N SER A 33 2.82 4.49 -6.86
CA SER A 33 3.29 3.32 -7.59
C SER A 33 4.40 2.62 -6.82
N VAL A 34 4.39 1.29 -6.86
CA VAL A 34 5.51 0.49 -6.36
C VAL A 34 6.45 0.05 -7.49
N ASN A 35 6.17 0.45 -8.72
CA ASN A 35 6.96 0.05 -9.88
C ASN A 35 8.27 0.85 -9.93
N GLU A 36 9.35 0.18 -10.34
CA GLU A 36 10.65 0.79 -10.59
C GLU A 36 11.25 0.28 -11.90
N VAL A 37 12.13 1.09 -12.49
CA VAL A 37 12.89 0.69 -13.67
C VAL A 37 14.01 -0.22 -13.19
N GLU A 38 13.92 -1.51 -13.50
CA GLU A 38 14.88 -2.52 -13.10
C GLU A 38 16.11 -2.47 -14.02
N GLN A 39 15.87 -2.36 -15.34
CA GLN A 39 16.89 -2.23 -16.37
C GLN A 39 16.37 -1.40 -17.54
N THR A 40 17.24 -0.54 -18.07
CA THR A 40 17.04 0.17 -19.34
C THR A 40 18.01 -0.42 -20.35
N THR A 41 17.52 -1.25 -21.26
CA THR A 41 18.30 -1.68 -22.44
C THR A 41 17.95 -0.76 -23.62
N GLU A 42 18.79 -0.70 -24.65
CA GLU A 42 18.60 0.16 -25.83
C GLU A 42 17.21 0.01 -26.49
N ASP A 43 16.57 -1.16 -26.35
CA ASP A 43 15.28 -1.47 -26.98
C ASP A 43 14.11 -1.74 -26.00
N SER A 44 14.33 -1.81 -24.68
CA SER A 44 13.25 -2.12 -23.73
C SER A 44 13.50 -1.62 -22.30
N VAL A 45 12.42 -1.16 -21.66
CA VAL A 45 12.37 -0.83 -20.24
C VAL A 45 11.77 -2.02 -19.48
N GLN A 46 12.56 -2.67 -18.63
CA GLN A 46 12.05 -3.68 -17.72
C GLN A 46 11.50 -3.00 -16.47
N ILE A 47 10.21 -3.18 -16.22
CA ILE A 47 9.51 -2.63 -15.05
C ILE A 47 9.39 -3.74 -14.01
N GLY A 48 10.02 -3.53 -12.85
CA GLY A 48 9.95 -4.42 -11.69
C GLY A 48 9.15 -3.80 -10.55
N VAL A 49 8.91 -4.59 -9.50
CA VAL A 49 8.26 -4.11 -8.26
C VAL A 49 9.33 -3.82 -7.20
N SER A 50 9.38 -2.57 -6.76
CA SER A 50 10.32 -2.11 -5.74
C SER A 50 9.90 -2.55 -4.34
N PHE A 51 10.70 -3.43 -3.73
CA PHE A 51 10.44 -3.89 -2.36
C PHE A 51 10.41 -2.73 -1.34
N ILE A 52 11.28 -1.74 -1.52
CA ILE A 52 11.34 -0.56 -0.64
C ILE A 52 10.05 0.27 -0.75
N LYS A 53 9.52 0.47 -1.96
CA LYS A 53 8.25 1.19 -2.14
C LYS A 53 7.07 0.42 -1.55
N VAL A 54 7.03 -0.90 -1.71
CA VAL A 54 6.01 -1.77 -1.09
C VAL A 54 6.07 -1.65 0.44
N LEU A 55 7.26 -1.70 1.04
CA LEU A 55 7.43 -1.50 2.48
C LEU A 55 6.97 -0.11 2.92
N GLY A 56 7.31 0.93 2.17
CA GLY A 56 6.86 2.31 2.43
C GLY A 56 5.33 2.42 2.48
N GLY A 57 4.64 1.89 1.47
CA GLY A 57 3.18 1.86 1.47
C GLY A 57 2.59 1.01 2.61
N THR A 58 3.20 -0.14 2.91
CA THR A 58 2.77 -1.00 4.02
C THR A 58 2.83 -0.25 5.36
N VAL A 59 3.90 0.50 5.61
CA VAL A 59 4.04 1.33 6.82
C VAL A 59 2.94 2.39 6.89
N ILE A 60 2.62 3.06 5.77
CA ILE A 60 1.53 4.06 5.72
C ILE A 60 0.19 3.41 6.11
N PHE A 61 -0.12 2.22 5.58
CA PHE A 61 -1.34 1.51 5.93
C PHE A 61 -1.38 1.10 7.40
N ILE A 62 -0.27 0.58 7.96
CA ILE A 62 -0.17 0.22 9.39
C ILE A 62 -0.39 1.46 10.28
N VAL A 63 0.27 2.58 9.97
CA VAL A 63 0.11 3.83 10.72
C VAL A 63 -1.32 4.34 10.63
N SER A 64 -1.93 4.31 9.46
CA SER A 64 -3.34 4.70 9.29
C SER A 64 -4.27 3.81 10.13
N ALA A 65 -4.07 2.48 10.12
CA ALA A 65 -4.84 1.53 10.92
C ALA A 65 -4.73 1.84 12.42
N PHE A 66 -3.50 2.13 12.88
CA PHE A 66 -3.23 2.47 14.26
C PHE A 66 -3.93 3.79 14.67
N ILE A 67 -3.89 4.80 13.80
CA ILE A 67 -4.60 6.06 14.01
C ILE A 67 -6.12 5.82 14.10
N PHE A 68 -6.71 5.08 13.16
CA PHE A 68 -8.14 4.70 13.20
C PHE A 68 -8.52 3.95 14.48
N TYR A 69 -7.65 3.05 14.94
CA TYR A 69 -7.82 2.34 16.20
C TYR A 69 -7.88 3.30 17.39
N LEU A 70 -6.95 4.26 17.48
CA LEU A 70 -6.93 5.26 18.55
C LEU A 70 -8.19 6.15 18.55
N PHE A 71 -8.65 6.59 17.38
CA PHE A 71 -9.88 7.39 17.26
C PHE A 71 -11.14 6.63 17.67
N THR A 72 -11.20 5.32 17.38
CA THR A 72 -12.36 4.50 17.74
C THR A 72 -12.40 4.11 19.22
N GLY A 73 -11.26 4.18 19.92
CA GLY A 73 -11.13 3.94 21.36
C GLY A 73 -11.39 5.16 22.27
N ARG A 74 -11.53 6.38 21.71
CA ARG A 74 -11.72 7.63 22.49
C ARG A 74 -13.18 8.08 22.69
N ARG A 75 -14.17 7.28 22.30
CA ARG A 75 -15.56 7.47 22.76
C ARG A 75 -15.75 6.73 24.09
N SER A 76 -15.36 7.37 25.17
CA SER A 76 -15.89 7.13 26.53
C SER A 76 -16.52 8.41 27.04
#